data_AF-A0A7C1JHA2-F1
#
_entry.id   AF-A0A7C1JHA2-F1
#
_cell.length_a   1.000
_cell.length_b   1.000
_cell.length_c   1.000
_cell.angle_alpha   90.00
_cell.angle_beta   90.00
_cell.angle_gamma   90.00
#
_symmetry.space_group_name_H-M   'P 1'
#
loop_
_entity.id
_entity.type
_entity.pdbx_description
1 polymer ?
#
loop_
_entity_poly.entity_id
_entity_poly.type
_entity_poly.pdbx_seq_one_letter_code
_entity_poly.pdbx_strand_id
1 'polypeptide(L)'
;MMLTLYRKPTFEQFIETCTPLAVIEPLEVEIRQRIDSIAAALLTFQPTDDPLENLTRFLQADKNFLGIVLALTNLSQEKFLRILTAERFANDDYGQEWNIDRVGSKLRSDPIFAERIARLYS
;
A
#
# COMPACT_ATOMS: atom_id res chain seq x y z
N MET A 1 -33.79 -26.81 -19.91
CA MET A 1 -32.56 -27.15 -19.14
C MET A 1 -32.96 -27.27 -17.68
N MET A 2 -32.72 -28.42 -17.05
CA MET A 2 -32.88 -28.59 -15.61
C MET A 2 -31.63 -28.05 -14.90
N LEU A 3 -31.80 -27.11 -13.99
CA LEU A 3 -30.73 -26.62 -13.12
C LEU A 3 -30.59 -27.57 -11.93
N THR A 4 -29.48 -28.31 -11.87
CA THR A 4 -29.14 -29.14 -10.72
C THR A 4 -28.53 -28.25 -9.65
N LEU A 5 -29.27 -27.98 -8.58
CA LEU A 5 -28.76 -27.23 -7.43
C LEU A 5 -28.09 -28.19 -6.46
N TYR A 6 -26.77 -28.07 -6.32
CA TYR A 6 -26.02 -28.81 -5.31
C TYR A 6 -26.40 -28.29 -3.91
N ARG A 7 -26.59 -29.22 -2.97
CA ARG A 7 -26.92 -28.89 -1.59
C ARG A 7 -25.74 -28.16 -0.95
N LYS A 8 -26.02 -27.07 -0.23
CA LYS A 8 -25.01 -26.38 0.56
C LYS A 8 -24.42 -27.37 1.58
N PRO A 9 -23.08 -27.48 1.70
CA PRO A 9 -22.46 -28.38 2.66
C PRO A 9 -22.85 -28.01 4.10
N THR A 10 -22.87 -28.99 4.99
CA THR A 10 -23.01 -28.75 6.43
C THR A 10 -21.74 -28.11 6.98
N PHE A 11 -21.78 -27.61 8.22
CA PHE A 11 -20.60 -27.04 8.86
C PHE A 11 -19.49 -28.07 9.05
N GLU A 12 -19.83 -29.32 9.42
CA GLU A 12 -18.88 -30.41 9.55
C GLU A 12 -18.25 -30.76 8.19
N GLN A 13 -19.07 -30.86 7.14
CA GLN A 13 -18.58 -31.10 5.78
C GLN A 13 -17.70 -29.96 5.28
N PHE A 14 -18.03 -28.72 5.64
CA PHE A 14 -17.20 -27.56 5.35
C PHE A 14 -15.86 -27.68 6.07
N ILE A 15 -15.80 -28.04 7.35
CA ILE A 15 -14.53 -28.22 8.07
C ILE A 15 -13.69 -29.35 7.48
N GLU A 16 -14.30 -30.48 7.10
CA GLU A 16 -13.60 -31.63 6.51
C GLU A 16 -13.07 -31.37 5.10
N THR A 17 -13.73 -30.49 4.33
CA THR A 17 -13.34 -30.14 2.95
C THR A 17 -12.60 -28.80 2.85
N CYS A 18 -12.64 -27.98 3.89
CA CYS A 18 -11.85 -26.77 3.98
C CYS A 18 -10.41 -27.19 4.25
N THR A 19 -9.56 -27.04 3.25
CA THR A 19 -8.11 -27.07 3.48
C THR A 19 -7.79 -25.88 4.37
N PRO A 20 -7.44 -26.06 5.67
CA PRO A 20 -6.92 -24.97 6.47
C PRO A 20 -5.70 -24.44 5.71
N LEU A 21 -5.69 -23.13 5.44
CA LEU A 21 -4.68 -22.42 4.64
C LEU A 21 -3.35 -23.19 4.62
N ALA A 22 -3.12 -23.95 3.55
CA ALA A 22 -1.92 -24.75 3.45
C ALA A 22 -0.74 -23.80 3.63
N VAL A 23 0.23 -24.15 4.48
CA VAL A 23 1.45 -23.35 4.60
C VAL A 23 2.12 -23.36 3.23
N ILE A 24 2.08 -22.22 2.54
CA ILE A 24 2.69 -22.06 1.23
C ILE A 24 4.11 -21.58 1.48
N GLU A 25 5.03 -22.52 1.71
CA GLU A 25 6.45 -22.21 1.97
C GLU A 25 7.07 -21.21 0.98
N PRO A 26 6.82 -21.29 -0.35
CA PRO A 26 7.31 -20.29 -1.29
C PRO A 26 6.83 -18.86 -0.97
N LEU A 27 5.57 -18.72 -0.54
CA LEU A 27 4.98 -17.42 -0.19
C LEU A 27 5.57 -16.88 1.12
N GLU A 28 5.80 -17.75 2.11
CA GLU A 28 6.45 -17.38 3.37
C GLU A 28 7.87 -16.85 3.13
N VAL A 29 8.63 -17.50 2.25
CA VAL A 29 9.96 -17.03 1.84
C VAL A 29 9.89 -15.67 1.15
N GLU A 30 8.94 -15.48 0.22
CA GLU A 30 8.73 -14.20 -0.47
C GLU A 30 8.40 -13.08 0.52
N ILE A 31 7.49 -13.34 1.47
CA ILE A 31 7.09 -12.37 2.49
C ILE A 31 8.28 -12.00 3.38
N ARG A 32 9.07 -12.98 3.85
CA ARG A 32 10.27 -12.72 4.66
C ARG A 32 11.28 -11.86 3.91
N GLN A 33 11.59 -12.20 2.66
CA GLN A 33 12.49 -11.41 1.82
C GLN A 33 11.99 -9.96 1.64
N ARG A 34 10.68 -9.77 1.48
CA ARG A 34 10.08 -8.44 1.38
C ARG A 34 10.20 -7.66 2.68
N ILE A 35 9.98 -8.30 3.83
CA ILE A 35 10.17 -7.69 5.15
C ILE A 35 11.63 -7.29 5.35
N ASP A 36 12.58 -8.18 5.05
CA ASP A 36 14.01 -7.91 5.21
C ASP A 36 14.47 -6.74 4.33
N SER A 37 13.98 -6.68 3.08
CA SER A 37 14.25 -5.56 2.18
C SER A 37 13.72 -4.23 2.72
N ILE A 38 12.52 -4.22 3.33
CA ILE A 38 11.94 -3.01 3.92
C ILE A 38 12.75 -2.61 5.15
N ALA A 39 13.07 -3.55 6.03
CA ALA A 39 13.85 -3.30 7.24
C ALA A 39 15.24 -2.74 6.91
N ALA A 40 15.93 -3.30 5.91
CA ALA A 40 17.21 -2.80 5.44
C ALA A 40 17.11 -1.35 4.94
N ALA A 41 16.10 -1.04 4.13
CA ALA A 41 15.89 0.32 3.63
C ALA A 41 15.65 1.32 4.76
N LEU A 42 14.85 0.95 5.78
CA LEU A 42 14.61 1.77 6.97
C LEU A 42 15.89 2.05 7.76
N LEU A 43 16.74 1.03 7.98
CA LEU A 43 18.00 1.17 8.72
C LEU A 43 19.01 2.08 8.01
N THR A 44 18.94 2.17 6.68
CA THR A 44 19.83 3.04 5.89
C THR A 44 19.34 4.48 5.75
N PHE A 45 18.10 4.78 6.13
CA PHE A 45 17.53 6.11 5.98
C PHE A 45 18.18 7.09 6.96
N GLN A 46 18.75 8.18 6.45
CA GLN A 46 19.38 9.23 7.27
C GLN A 46 18.50 10.48 7.31
N PRO A 47 17.92 10.82 8.48
CA PRO A 47 17.07 12.00 8.62
C PRO A 47 17.90 13.30 8.70
N THR A 48 17.26 14.40 8.29
CA THR A 48 17.67 15.81 8.48
C THR A 48 16.90 16.45 9.64
N ASP A 49 17.15 17.72 9.93
CA ASP A 49 16.45 18.46 10.98
C ASP A 49 15.05 18.98 10.55
N ASP A 50 14.74 18.97 9.25
CA ASP A 50 13.44 19.41 8.72
C ASP A 50 12.46 18.22 8.58
N PRO A 51 11.36 18.16 9.36
CA PRO A 51 10.38 17.08 9.29
C PRO A 51 9.73 16.93 7.90
N LEU A 52 9.49 18.04 7.18
CA LEU A 52 8.85 18.00 5.87
C LEU A 52 9.82 17.46 4.82
N GLU A 53 11.07 17.93 4.84
CA GLU A 53 12.13 17.40 3.99
C GLU A 53 12.35 15.91 4.26
N ASN A 54 12.36 15.51 5.53
CA ASN A 54 12.47 14.10 5.94
C ASN A 54 11.38 13.24 5.34
N LEU A 55 10.11 13.63 5.52
CA LEU A 55 8.99 12.84 5.01
C LEU A 55 8.99 12.80 3.49
N THR A 56 9.36 13.90 2.83
CA THR A 56 9.50 13.95 1.37
C THR A 56 10.57 12.97 0.89
N ARG A 57 11.79 13.05 1.46
CA ARG A 57 12.90 12.14 1.13
C ARG A 57 12.57 10.69 1.45
N PHE A 58 11.86 10.44 2.55
CA PHE A 58 11.38 9.12 2.92
C PHE A 58 10.44 8.56 1.86
N LEU A 59 9.38 9.28 1.49
CA LEU A 59 8.44 8.85 0.46
C LEU A 59 9.09 8.59 -0.91
N GLN A 60 10.23 9.22 -1.19
CA GLN A 60 11.00 9.03 -2.43
C GLN A 60 12.01 7.86 -2.38
N ALA A 61 12.45 7.45 -1.19
CA ALA A 61 13.54 6.51 -1.03
C ALA A 61 13.18 5.09 -1.49
N ASP A 62 11.96 4.63 -1.22
CA ASP A 62 11.50 3.28 -1.60
C ASP A 62 10.01 3.22 -1.91
N LYS A 63 9.63 2.34 -2.84
CA LYS A 63 8.23 2.14 -3.26
C LYS A 63 7.29 1.69 -2.14
N ASN A 64 7.82 1.02 -1.10
CA ASN A 64 7.03 0.51 0.02
C ASN A 64 6.81 1.56 1.11
N PHE A 65 7.56 2.68 1.11
CA PHE A 65 7.53 3.63 2.22
C PHE A 65 6.21 4.40 2.32
N LEU A 66 5.53 4.64 1.20
CA LEU A 66 4.15 5.14 1.25
C LEU A 66 3.24 4.20 2.06
N GLY A 67 3.36 2.89 1.88
CA GLY A 67 2.60 1.91 2.66
C GLY A 67 2.89 1.96 4.16
N ILE A 68 4.15 2.26 4.53
CA ILE A 68 4.55 2.44 5.93
C ILE A 68 3.91 3.69 6.52
N VAL A 69 3.95 4.83 5.81
CA VAL A 69 3.32 6.08 6.26
C VAL A 69 1.82 5.89 6.45
N LEU A 70 1.15 5.20 5.51
CA LEU A 70 -0.26 4.87 5.61
C LEU A 70 -0.58 4.00 6.83
N ALA A 71 0.26 2.99 7.10
CA ALA A 71 0.10 2.13 8.28
C ALA A 71 0.29 2.91 9.59
N LEU A 72 1.32 3.75 9.68
CA LEU A 72 1.63 4.56 10.87
C LEU A 72 0.54 5.61 11.17
N THR A 73 -0.14 6.09 10.14
CA THR A 73 -1.22 7.09 10.26
C THR A 73 -2.61 6.47 10.34
N ASN A 74 -2.69 5.12 10.38
CA ASN A 74 -3.93 4.36 10.38
C ASN A 74 -4.87 4.74 9.21
N LEU A 75 -4.28 5.06 8.06
CA LEU A 75 -4.97 5.45 6.85
C LEU A 75 -4.99 4.28 5.86
N SER A 76 -6.17 3.85 5.42
CA SER A 76 -6.27 2.82 4.39
C SER A 76 -5.87 3.38 3.02
N GLN A 77 -5.34 2.50 2.15
CA GLN A 77 -4.99 2.86 0.77
C GLN A 77 -6.17 3.49 0.02
N GLU A 78 -7.38 2.94 0.17
CA GLU A 78 -8.59 3.47 -0.46
C GLU A 78 -8.90 4.90 0.02
N LYS A 79 -8.84 5.16 1.34
CA LYS A 79 -9.06 6.50 1.90
C LYS A 79 -8.00 7.49 1.41
N PHE A 80 -6.75 7.06 1.36
CA PHE A 80 -5.67 7.86 0.82
C PHE A 80 -5.90 8.23 -0.65
N LEU A 81 -6.28 7.27 -1.50
CA LEU A 81 -6.56 7.54 -2.92
C LEU A 81 -7.73 8.51 -3.10
N ARG A 82 -8.73 8.47 -2.21
CA ARG A 82 -9.83 9.46 -2.21
C ARG A 82 -9.35 10.86 -1.84
N ILE A 83 -8.52 10.99 -0.80
CA ILE A 83 -7.90 12.28 -0.43
C ILE A 83 -7.06 12.81 -1.60
N LEU A 84 -6.26 11.95 -2.22
CA LEU A 84 -5.45 12.32 -3.37
C LEU A 84 -6.30 12.78 -4.56
N THR A 85 -7.42 12.12 -4.81
CA THR A 85 -8.35 12.52 -5.87
C THR A 85 -8.92 13.91 -5.61
N ALA A 86 -9.34 14.20 -4.38
CA ALA A 86 -9.81 15.52 -4.01
C ALA A 86 -8.73 16.60 -4.17
N GLU A 87 -7.49 16.30 -3.77
CA GLU A 87 -6.35 17.20 -3.92
C GLU A 87 -6.02 17.46 -5.40
N ARG A 88 -6.06 16.43 -6.26
CA ARG A 88 -5.86 16.57 -7.71
C ARG A 88 -6.92 17.45 -8.34
N PHE A 89 -8.19 17.28 -7.97
CA PHE A 89 -9.28 18.12 -8.48
C PHE A 89 -9.15 19.57 -8.03
N ALA A 90 -8.68 19.82 -6.81
CA ALA A 90 -8.38 21.18 -6.35
C ALA A 90 -7.24 21.86 -7.15
N ASN A 91 -6.43 21.08 -7.88
CA ASN A 91 -5.36 21.55 -8.75
C ASN A 91 -5.69 21.35 -10.25
N ASP A 92 -6.97 21.25 -10.61
CA ASP A 92 -7.46 21.09 -11.98
C ASP A 92 -6.97 19.84 -12.73
N ASP A 93 -6.51 18.81 -12.01
CA ASP A 93 -6.13 17.51 -12.58
C ASP A 93 -7.30 16.51 -12.54
N TYR A 94 -8.13 16.55 -13.58
CA TYR A 94 -9.29 15.66 -13.79
C TYR A 94 -8.96 14.38 -14.57
N GLY A 95 -7.68 14.00 -14.64
CA GLY A 95 -7.26 12.78 -15.33
C GLY A 95 -7.82 11.50 -14.68
N GLN A 96 -7.60 10.36 -15.34
CA GLN A 96 -8.04 9.04 -14.86
C GLN A 96 -7.66 8.76 -13.39
N GLU A 97 -8.41 7.86 -12.74
CA GLU A 97 -8.13 7.39 -11.39
C GLU A 97 -6.74 6.77 -11.30
N TRP A 98 -6.04 7.00 -10.18
CA TRP A 98 -4.69 6.48 -9.97
C TRP A 98 -4.74 5.25 -9.08
N ASN A 99 -3.93 4.24 -9.43
CA ASN A 99 -3.60 3.15 -8.54
C ASN A 99 -2.37 3.50 -7.69
N ILE A 100 -2.10 2.69 -6.67
CA ILE A 100 -0.99 2.93 -5.73
C ILE A 100 0.37 2.88 -6.42
N ASP A 101 0.53 2.05 -7.46
CA ASP A 101 1.78 1.94 -8.22
C ASP A 101 2.09 3.22 -9.00
N ARG A 102 1.06 3.86 -9.57
CA ARG A 102 1.18 5.16 -10.23
C ARG A 102 1.54 6.26 -9.24
N VAL A 103 0.94 6.26 -8.06
CA VAL A 103 1.30 7.20 -6.98
C VAL A 103 2.76 7.01 -6.58
N GLY A 104 3.18 5.79 -6.28
CA GLY A 104 4.56 5.48 -5.86
C GLY A 104 5.58 5.79 -6.95
N SER A 105 5.23 5.62 -8.23
CA SER A 105 6.08 6.03 -9.34
C SER A 105 6.20 7.56 -9.42
N LYS A 106 5.09 8.28 -9.25
CA LYS A 106 5.10 9.75 -9.29
C LYS A 106 5.85 10.35 -8.11
N LEU A 107 5.69 9.83 -6.90
CA LEU A 107 6.44 10.26 -5.71
C LEU A 107 7.95 10.26 -5.99
N ARG A 108 8.46 9.20 -6.62
CA ARG A 108 9.89 9.07 -6.95
C ARG A 108 10.35 10.01 -8.05
N SER A 109 9.52 10.26 -9.07
CA SER A 109 9.91 11.06 -10.23
C SER A 109 9.65 12.56 -10.10
N ASP A 110 8.77 12.97 -9.18
CA ASP A 110 8.27 14.34 -9.06
C ASP A 110 8.43 14.84 -7.61
N PRO A 111 9.52 15.56 -7.31
CA PRO A 111 9.80 16.10 -5.98
C PRO A 111 8.72 17.05 -5.45
N ILE A 112 8.09 17.83 -6.33
CA ILE A 112 7.02 18.77 -5.96
C ILE A 112 5.78 17.99 -5.52
N PHE A 113 5.45 16.90 -6.24
CA PHE A 113 4.39 16.00 -5.84
C PHE A 113 4.71 15.31 -4.50
N ALA A 114 5.94 14.84 -4.30
CA ALA A 114 6.35 14.22 -3.04
C ALA A 114 6.20 15.17 -1.84
N GLU A 115 6.62 16.43 -1.99
CA GLU A 115 6.47 17.45 -0.96
C GLU A 115 4.99 17.75 -0.67
N ARG A 116 4.15 17.88 -1.70
CA ARG A 116 2.69 18.05 -1.54
C ARG A 116 2.06 16.93 -0.74
N ILE A 117 2.44 15.67 -1.03
CA ILE A 117 1.93 14.52 -0.27
C ILE A 117 2.46 14.53 1.16
N ALA A 118 3.73 14.89 1.38
CA ALA A 118 4.28 15.02 2.72
C ALA A 118 3.53 16.07 3.56
N ARG A 119 3.11 17.20 2.94
CA ARG A 119 2.30 18.25 3.60
C ARG A 119 0.92 17.79 4.06
N LEU A 120 0.40 16.65 3.57
CA LEU A 120 -0.87 16.09 4.07
C LEU A 120 -0.75 15.52 5.49
N TYR A 121 0.48 15.31 5.97
CA TYR A 121 0.78 14.69 7.27
C TYR A 121 1.46 15.64 8.26
N SER A 122 1.69 16.90 7.87
CA SER A 122 2.26 17.97 8.71
C SER A 122 1.18 18.92 9.19
#